data_AF-A0A2N3F220-F1
#
_entry.id   AF-A0A2N3F220-F1
#
_cell.length_a   1.000
_cell.length_b   1.000
_cell.length_c   1.000
_cell.angle_alpha   90.00
_cell.angle_beta   90.00
_cell.angle_gamma   90.00
#
_symmetry.space_group_name_H-M   'P 1'
#
loop_
_entity.id
_entity.type
_entity.pdbx_description
1 polymer ?
#
loop_
_entity_poly.entity_id
_entity_poly.type
_entity_poly.pdbx_seq_one_letter_code
_entity_poly.pdbx_strand_id
1 'polypeptide(L)'
;LPGTPWGLVLPQIAFQLPVTIVILRPFVRAIPRELEEAAAIDGAGRIQFFFRILLRLTMPALVTVGVLAFVGSWNAYLLPLLVVQGSDWTTLPLGVARFQSDHSQDTALILAFLSLAMLPAILFFTLMERRIVTGLSGAVKG
;
A
#
# COMPACT_ATOMS: atom_id res chain seq x y z
N LEU A 1 -23.29 1.33 2.21
CA LEU A 1 -21.85 1.41 1.88
C LEU A 1 -21.41 2.78 1.33
N PRO A 2 -22.16 3.50 0.46
CA PRO A 2 -21.78 4.87 0.11
C PRO A 2 -21.83 5.77 1.37
N GLY A 3 -20.86 6.67 1.51
CA GLY A 3 -20.72 7.55 2.68
C GLY A 3 -19.78 7.05 3.80
N THR A 4 -19.22 5.83 3.69
CA THR A 4 -18.28 5.27 4.67
C THR A 4 -16.91 5.00 4.04
N PRO A 5 -15.80 5.11 4.81
CA PRO A 5 -14.45 4.82 4.28
C PRO A 5 -14.33 3.38 3.76
N TRP A 6 -15.13 2.45 4.28
CA TRP A 6 -15.18 1.06 3.79
C TRP A 6 -15.63 0.91 2.34
N GLY A 7 -16.46 1.84 1.83
CA GLY A 7 -16.85 1.88 0.43
C GLY A 7 -15.64 2.04 -0.50
N LEU A 8 -14.56 2.68 -0.04
CA LEU A 8 -13.32 2.87 -0.78
C LEU A 8 -12.29 1.77 -0.49
N VAL A 9 -12.15 1.35 0.78
CA VAL A 9 -11.13 0.39 1.21
C VAL A 9 -11.35 -0.99 0.57
N LEU A 10 -12.57 -1.51 0.56
CA LEU A 10 -12.84 -2.87 0.06
C LEU A 10 -12.52 -3.01 -1.45
N PRO A 11 -12.97 -2.11 -2.34
CA PRO A 11 -12.60 -2.20 -3.75
C PRO A 11 -11.11 -1.99 -3.97
N GLN A 12 -10.45 -1.09 -3.22
CA GLN A 12 -8.99 -0.93 -3.32
C GLN A 12 -8.24 -2.22 -3.00
N ILE A 13 -8.64 -2.94 -1.94
CA ILE A 13 -8.06 -4.25 -1.62
C ILE A 13 -8.29 -5.23 -2.78
N ALA A 14 -9.52 -5.30 -3.30
CA ALA A 14 -9.85 -6.21 -4.40
C ALA A 14 -9.00 -5.97 -5.65
N PHE A 15 -8.77 -4.71 -6.04
CA PHE A 15 -7.93 -4.37 -7.19
C PHE A 15 -6.43 -4.60 -6.96
N GLN A 16 -5.96 -4.50 -5.71
CA GLN A 16 -4.54 -4.67 -5.37
C GLN A 16 -4.13 -6.15 -5.17
N LEU A 17 -5.09 -7.03 -4.88
CA LEU A 17 -4.84 -8.45 -4.61
C LEU A 17 -4.07 -9.18 -5.75
N PRO A 18 -4.42 -9.04 -7.05
CA PRO A 18 -3.70 -9.74 -8.11
C PRO A 18 -2.21 -9.40 -8.16
N VAL A 19 -1.86 -8.11 -8.04
CA VAL A 19 -0.47 -7.65 -8.03
C VAL A 19 0.27 -8.20 -6.82
N THR A 20 -0.38 -8.17 -5.65
CA THR A 20 0.15 -8.74 -4.41
C THR A 20 0.48 -10.23 -4.56
N ILE A 21 -0.42 -11.01 -5.14
CA ILE A 21 -0.24 -12.45 -5.36
C ILE A 21 0.93 -12.69 -6.33
N VAL A 22 1.00 -11.95 -7.44
CA VAL A 22 2.06 -12.07 -8.44
C VAL A 22 3.44 -11.81 -7.82
N ILE A 23 3.56 -10.78 -6.98
CA ILE A 23 4.81 -10.43 -6.32
C ILE A 23 5.18 -11.45 -5.24
N LEU A 24 4.24 -11.89 -4.40
CA LEU A 24 4.54 -12.81 -3.29
C LEU A 24 4.80 -14.25 -3.74
N ARG A 25 4.19 -14.70 -4.84
CA ARG A 25 4.29 -16.07 -5.33
C ARG A 25 5.73 -16.58 -5.50
N PRO A 26 6.68 -15.87 -6.14
CA PRO A 26 8.06 -16.33 -6.24
C PRO A 26 8.74 -16.45 -4.87
N PHE A 27 8.47 -15.55 -3.92
CA PHE A 27 9.05 -15.63 -2.57
C PHE A 27 8.53 -16.84 -1.80
N VAL A 28 7.23 -17.13 -1.87
CA VAL A 28 6.67 -18.34 -1.25
C VAL A 28 7.25 -19.60 -1.89
N ARG A 29 7.42 -19.61 -3.23
CA ARG A 29 8.00 -20.75 -3.95
C ARG A 29 9.49 -20.96 -3.69
N ALA A 30 10.22 -19.93 -3.30
CA ALA A 30 11.63 -20.04 -2.95
C ALA A 30 11.86 -20.74 -1.60
N ILE A 31 10.82 -20.89 -0.78
CA ILE A 31 10.91 -21.58 0.51
C ILE A 31 11.05 -23.10 0.26
N PRO A 32 12.14 -23.75 0.73
CA PRO A 32 12.32 -25.18 0.56
C PRO A 32 11.21 -25.99 1.22
N ARG A 33 10.74 -27.04 0.55
CA ARG A 33 9.72 -27.95 1.10
C ARG A 33 10.21 -28.67 2.36
N GLU A 34 11.51 -28.90 2.48
CA GLU A 34 12.10 -29.54 3.67
C GLU A 34 11.79 -28.76 4.96
N LEU A 35 11.59 -27.43 4.90
CA LEU A 35 11.20 -26.65 6.08
C LEU A 35 9.77 -26.95 6.55
N GLU A 36 8.85 -27.21 5.63
CA GLU A 36 7.48 -27.61 5.97
C GLU A 36 7.47 -29.02 6.55
N GLU A 37 8.25 -29.94 5.98
CA GLU A 37 8.40 -31.31 6.46
C GLU A 37 9.06 -31.36 7.84
N ALA A 38 10.15 -30.62 8.06
CA ALA A 38 10.81 -30.51 9.37
C ALA A 38 9.86 -29.94 10.43
N ALA A 39 9.15 -28.86 10.10
CA ALA A 39 8.17 -28.28 11.02
C ALA A 39 7.02 -29.25 11.34
N ALA A 40 6.58 -30.06 10.37
CA ALA A 40 5.57 -31.09 10.58
C ALA A 40 6.08 -32.21 11.50
N ILE A 41 7.35 -32.63 11.36
CA ILE A 41 8.01 -33.59 12.26
C ILE A 41 8.09 -33.03 13.69
N ASP A 42 8.37 -31.74 13.83
CA ASP A 42 8.37 -31.01 15.11
C ASP A 42 6.95 -30.76 15.69
N GLY A 43 5.91 -31.30 15.05
CA GLY A 43 4.51 -31.22 15.49
C GLY A 43 3.82 -29.89 15.18
N ALA A 44 4.42 -29.01 14.35
CA ALA A 44 3.78 -27.78 13.93
C ALA A 44 2.69 -28.06 12.87
N GLY A 45 1.44 -27.70 13.19
CA GLY A 45 0.35 -27.75 12.21
C GLY A 45 0.50 -26.70 11.08
N ARG A 46 -0.24 -26.88 9.97
CA ARG A 46 -0.15 -25.99 8.79
C ARG A 46 -0.38 -24.50 9.10
N ILE A 47 -1.33 -24.20 9.98
CA ILE A 47 -1.61 -22.81 10.41
C ILE A 47 -0.43 -22.25 11.21
N GLN A 48 0.17 -23.07 12.08
CA GLN A 48 1.34 -22.67 12.86
C GLN A 48 2.56 -22.45 11.95
N PHE A 49 2.80 -23.34 10.99
CA PHE A 49 3.84 -23.17 9.97
C PHE A 49 3.64 -21.87 9.19
N PHE A 50 2.40 -21.60 8.74
CA PHE A 50 2.06 -20.38 8.02
C PHE A 50 2.45 -19.12 8.81
N PHE A 51 1.97 -18.97 10.05
CA PHE A 51 2.21 -17.73 10.81
C PHE A 51 3.62 -17.63 11.39
N ARG A 52 4.23 -18.74 11.82
CA ARG A 52 5.54 -18.70 12.50
C ARG A 52 6.73 -18.73 11.54
N ILE A 53 6.60 -19.43 10.42
CA ILE A 53 7.73 -19.70 9.52
C ILE A 53 7.50 -19.00 8.18
N LEU A 54 6.46 -19.41 7.44
CA LEU A 54 6.23 -18.90 6.08
C LEU A 54 6.03 -17.38 6.06
N LEU A 55 5.21 -16.84 6.96
CA LEU A 55 4.96 -15.40 7.06
C LEU A 55 6.26 -14.66 7.37
N ARG A 56 7.08 -15.16 8.30
CA ARG A 56 8.34 -14.53 8.71
C ARG A 56 9.38 -14.53 7.59
N LEU A 57 9.50 -15.62 6.85
CA LEU A 57 10.39 -15.72 5.69
C LEU A 57 9.94 -14.83 4.52
N THR A 58 8.63 -14.62 4.38
CA THR A 58 8.06 -13.75 3.35
C THR A 58 7.91 -12.27 3.78
N MET A 59 8.26 -11.92 5.03
CA MET A 59 8.19 -10.54 5.54
C MET A 59 8.88 -9.50 4.64
N PRO A 60 10.09 -9.74 4.10
CA PRO A 60 10.73 -8.76 3.21
C PRO A 60 9.88 -8.45 1.98
N ALA A 61 9.26 -9.48 1.39
CA ALA A 61 8.38 -9.34 0.24
C ALA A 61 7.06 -8.65 0.61
N LEU A 62 6.50 -8.98 1.77
CA LEU A 62 5.29 -8.33 2.30
C LEU A 62 5.50 -6.84 2.55
N VAL A 63 6.66 -6.44 3.04
CA VAL A 63 7.01 -5.01 3.20
C VAL A 63 7.03 -4.32 1.84
N THR A 64 7.67 -4.92 0.83
CA THR A 64 7.71 -4.36 -0.53
C THR A 64 6.31 -4.21 -1.12
N VAL A 65 5.48 -5.25 -1.03
CA VAL A 65 4.09 -5.18 -1.51
C VAL A 65 3.27 -4.16 -0.72
N GLY A 66 3.47 -4.08 0.59
CA GLY A 66 2.80 -3.09 1.45
C GLY A 66 3.14 -1.65 1.05
N VAL A 67 4.40 -1.37 0.74
CA VAL A 67 4.82 -0.06 0.22
C VAL A 67 4.18 0.23 -1.13
N LEU A 68 4.19 -0.72 -2.06
CA LEU A 68 3.56 -0.55 -3.38
C LEU A 68 2.04 -0.33 -3.27
N ALA A 69 1.37 -1.09 -2.41
CA ALA A 69 -0.06 -0.96 -2.15
C ALA A 69 -0.39 0.40 -1.52
N PHE A 70 0.42 0.86 -0.57
CA PHE A 70 0.28 2.19 0.04
C PHE A 70 0.42 3.30 -1.00
N VAL A 71 1.49 3.25 -1.82
CA VAL A 71 1.72 4.25 -2.88
C VAL A 71 0.57 4.24 -3.89
N GLY A 72 0.08 3.07 -4.28
CA GLY A 72 -1.07 2.94 -5.18
C GLY A 72 -2.35 3.53 -4.57
N SER A 73 -2.64 3.22 -3.30
CA SER A 73 -3.80 3.74 -2.58
C SER A 73 -3.73 5.26 -2.41
N TRP A 74 -2.56 5.80 -2.06
CA TRP A 74 -2.34 7.24 -1.86
C TRP A 74 -2.54 8.04 -3.16
N ASN A 75 -2.09 7.49 -4.30
CA ASN A 75 -2.23 8.12 -5.61
C ASN A 75 -3.57 7.81 -6.29
N ALA A 76 -4.45 7.04 -5.66
CA ALA A 76 -5.71 6.65 -6.27
C ALA A 76 -6.61 7.88 -6.53
N TYR A 77 -7.07 8.02 -7.77
CA TYR A 77 -7.96 9.11 -8.18
C TYR A 77 -9.33 8.60 -8.64
N LEU A 78 -9.36 7.72 -9.65
CA LEU A 78 -10.60 7.27 -10.29
C LEU A 78 -11.56 6.60 -9.32
N LEU A 79 -11.08 5.67 -8.50
CA LEU A 79 -11.94 4.93 -7.57
C LEU A 79 -12.53 5.85 -6.48
N PRO A 80 -11.74 6.69 -5.77
CA PRO A 80 -12.30 7.72 -4.89
C PRO A 80 -13.28 8.66 -5.58
N LEU A 81 -12.97 9.09 -6.81
CA LEU A 81 -13.85 9.96 -7.59
C LEU A 81 -15.22 9.33 -7.82
N LEU A 82 -15.31 8.01 -8.00
CA LEU A 82 -16.59 7.32 -8.24
C LEU A 82 -17.35 6.97 -6.95
N VAL A 83 -16.62 6.64 -5.88
CA VAL A 83 -17.20 6.05 -4.66
C VAL A 83 -17.58 7.11 -3.62
N VAL A 84 -16.82 8.19 -3.54
CA VAL A 84 -16.84 9.14 -2.41
C VAL A 84 -17.64 10.41 -2.76
N GLN A 85 -18.29 10.47 -3.93
CA GLN A 85 -19.16 11.59 -4.30
C GLN A 85 -20.34 11.71 -3.31
N GLY A 86 -20.59 12.93 -2.82
CA GLY A 86 -21.68 13.20 -1.87
C GLY A 86 -21.43 12.73 -0.44
N SER A 87 -20.20 12.36 -0.08
CA SER A 87 -19.81 12.07 1.30
C SER A 87 -18.89 13.15 1.88
N ASP A 88 -18.81 13.23 3.21
CA ASP A 88 -17.89 14.12 3.93
C ASP A 88 -16.41 13.70 3.82
N TRP A 89 -16.13 12.57 3.18
CA TRP A 89 -14.78 12.07 2.98
C TRP A 89 -14.21 12.60 1.67
N THR A 90 -12.90 12.81 1.62
CA THR A 90 -12.18 13.09 0.37
C THR A 90 -10.77 12.58 0.47
N THR A 91 -10.23 12.06 -0.64
CA THR A 91 -8.80 11.77 -0.73
C THR A 91 -8.03 13.03 -1.12
N LEU A 92 -6.73 13.06 -0.82
CA LEU A 92 -5.88 14.20 -1.16
C LEU A 92 -5.89 14.52 -2.67
N PRO A 93 -5.70 13.55 -3.60
CA PRO A 93 -5.74 13.83 -5.04
C PRO A 93 -7.11 14.34 -5.50
N LEU A 94 -8.20 13.78 -4.95
CA LEU A 94 -9.56 14.21 -5.28
C LEU A 94 -9.85 15.63 -4.76
N GLY A 95 -9.39 15.95 -3.55
CA GLY A 95 -9.53 17.28 -2.96
C GLY A 95 -8.79 18.35 -3.76
N VAL A 96 -7.57 18.04 -4.21
CA VAL A 96 -6.79 18.90 -5.12
C VAL A 96 -7.53 19.14 -6.43
N ALA A 97 -8.03 18.09 -7.07
CA ALA A 97 -8.76 18.23 -8.33
C ALA A 97 -10.06 19.05 -8.18
N ARG A 98 -10.80 18.84 -7.09
CA ARG A 98 -12.00 19.65 -6.78
C ARG A 98 -11.65 21.11 -6.56
N PHE A 99 -10.62 21.39 -5.77
CA PHE A 99 -10.16 22.75 -5.50
C PHE A 99 -9.76 23.50 -6.78
N GLN A 100 -9.06 22.81 -7.68
CA GLN A 100 -8.68 23.34 -8.99
C GLN A 100 -9.90 23.65 -9.87
N SER A 101 -10.92 22.79 -9.86
CA SER A 101 -12.17 23.01 -10.59
C SER A 101 -12.92 24.24 -10.05
N ASP A 102 -13.06 24.33 -8.73
CA ASP A 102 -13.83 25.39 -8.05
C ASP A 102 -13.17 26.78 -8.18
N HIS A 103 -11.83 26.82 -8.22
CA HIS A 103 -11.05 28.07 -8.32
C HIS A 103 -10.36 28.22 -9.67
N SER A 104 -10.94 27.67 -10.74
CA SER A 104 -10.33 27.60 -12.09
C SER A 104 -9.85 28.94 -12.66
N GLN A 105 -10.37 30.07 -12.18
CA GLN A 105 -10.01 31.42 -12.61
C GLN A 105 -8.89 32.06 -11.77
N ASP A 106 -8.55 31.50 -10.61
CA ASP A 106 -7.52 32.02 -9.69
C ASP A 106 -6.31 31.09 -9.62
N THR A 107 -5.44 31.21 -10.62
CA THR A 107 -4.21 30.41 -10.74
C THR A 107 -3.29 30.59 -9.54
N ALA A 108 -3.25 31.77 -8.93
CA ALA A 108 -2.39 32.03 -7.78
C ALA A 108 -2.86 31.22 -6.56
N LEU A 109 -4.16 31.19 -6.33
CA LEU A 109 -4.77 30.39 -5.26
C LEU A 109 -4.59 28.88 -5.48
N ILE A 110 -4.73 28.42 -6.74
CA ILE A 110 -4.47 27.01 -7.10
C ILE A 110 -3.03 26.61 -6.78
N LEU A 111 -2.04 27.41 -7.18
CA LEU A 111 -0.62 27.11 -6.95
C LEU A 111 -0.25 27.12 -5.46
N ALA A 112 -0.84 28.02 -4.68
CA ALA A 112 -0.67 28.05 -3.23
C ALA A 112 -1.22 26.77 -2.57
N PHE A 113 -2.43 26.35 -2.97
CA PHE A 113 -3.05 25.12 -2.47
C PHE A 113 -2.24 23.88 -2.86
N LEU A 114 -1.78 23.78 -4.11
CA LEU A 114 -0.94 22.67 -4.58
C LEU A 114 0.35 22.56 -3.78
N SER A 115 1.01 23.69 -3.52
CA SER A 115 2.24 23.74 -2.74
C SER A 115 2.02 23.26 -1.31
N LEU A 116 0.90 23.64 -0.68
CA LEU A 116 0.52 23.15 0.64
C LEU A 116 0.18 21.65 0.63
N ALA A 117 -0.53 21.18 -0.39
CA ALA A 117 -0.93 19.78 -0.55
C ALA A 117 0.27 18.84 -0.77
N MET A 118 1.43 19.35 -1.20
CA MET A 118 2.68 18.59 -1.30
C MET A 118 3.34 18.34 0.05
N LEU A 119 3.11 19.19 1.07
CA LEU A 119 3.81 19.09 2.36
C LEU A 119 3.61 17.73 3.06
N PRO A 120 2.39 17.15 3.15
CA PRO A 120 2.20 15.83 3.74
C PRO A 120 2.93 14.72 2.97
N ALA A 121 2.98 14.82 1.64
CA ALA A 121 3.69 13.83 0.82
C ALA A 121 5.21 13.90 1.03
N ILE A 122 5.77 15.11 1.12
CA ILE A 122 7.20 15.32 1.44
C ILE A 122 7.53 14.82 2.85
N LEU A 123 6.69 15.14 3.84
CA LEU A 123 6.87 14.65 5.21
C LEU A 123 6.81 13.12 5.27
N PHE A 124 5.86 12.50 4.60
CA PHE A 124 5.78 11.05 4.53
C PHE A 124 7.04 10.45 3.87
N PHE A 125 7.45 10.99 2.73
CA PHE A 125 8.62 10.50 1.98
C PHE A 125 9.90 10.59 2.82
N THR A 126 10.18 11.75 3.42
CA THR A 126 11.38 11.96 4.26
C THR A 126 11.43 11.01 5.47
N LEU A 127 10.28 10.66 6.05
CA LEU A 127 10.19 9.68 7.13
C LEU A 127 10.43 8.23 6.65
N MET A 128 9.96 7.88 5.45
CA MET A 128 10.03 6.53 4.91
C MET A 128 11.32 6.23 4.14
N GLU A 129 12.01 7.24 3.61
CA GLU A 129 13.24 7.11 2.83
C GLU A 129 14.30 6.28 3.57
N ARG A 130 14.53 6.54 4.87
CA ARG A 130 15.47 5.76 5.69
C ARG A 130 15.09 4.27 5.78
N ARG A 131 13.80 3.94 5.84
CA ARG A 131 13.32 2.55 5.93
C ARG A 131 13.40 1.84 4.58
N ILE A 132 13.10 2.55 3.50
CA ILE A 132 13.20 2.03 2.12
C ILE A 132 14.67 1.72 1.78
N VAL A 133 15.59 2.65 2.05
CA VAL A 133 17.03 2.48 1.79
C VAL A 133 17.64 1.35 2.63
N THR A 134 17.25 1.23 3.91
CA THR A 134 17.72 0.15 4.80
C THR A 134 17.16 -1.21 4.38
N GLY A 135 15.90 -1.28 3.96
CA GLY A 135 15.27 -2.52 3.49
C GLY A 135 15.87 -3.06 2.20
N LEU A 136 16.19 -2.18 1.25
CA LEU A 136 16.90 -2.53 0.01
C LEU A 136 18.33 -3.01 0.29
N SER A 137 19.05 -2.37 1.21
CA SER A 137 20.42 -2.75 1.56
C SER A 137 20.54 -4.11 2.25
N GLY A 138 19.49 -4.55 2.97
CA GLY A 138 19.41 -5.87 3.58
C GLY A 138 19.18 -7.01 2.57
N ALA A 139 18.63 -6.72 1.39
CA ALA A 139 18.38 -7.70 0.33
C ALA A 139 19.62 -8.00 -0.54
N VAL A 140 20.65 -7.14 -0.49
CA VAL A 140 21.90 -7.29 -1.29
C VAL A 140 23.09 -7.82 -0.49
N LYS A 141 22.92 -8.04 0.82
CA LYS A 141 23.96 -8.57 1.73
C LYS A 141 23.74 -10.04 2.13
N GLY A 142 22.79 -10.73 1.50
CA GLY A 142 22.59 -12.17 1.63
C GLY A 142 23.14 -12.91 0.43
#